data_AF-A0A434LXB7-F1
#
_entry.id   AF-A0A434LXB7-F1
#
_cell.length_a   1.000
_cell.length_b   1.000
_cell.length_c   1.000
_cell.angle_alpha   90.00
_cell.angle_beta   90.00
_cell.angle_gamma   90.00
#
_symmetry.space_group_name_H-M   'P 1'
#
loop_
_entity.id
_entity.type
_entity.pdbx_description
1 polymer ?
#
loop_
_entity_poly.entity_id
_entity_poly.type
_entity_poly.pdbx_seq_one_letter_code
_entity_poly.pdbx_strand_id
1 'polypeptide(L)'
;MTSYKILFYGKKGQIIGRRVVACDGHWEACQWGWQHMPAKGDDFHVEELTFTDEREDRDRKDDEIVQEAFHVLRKRAGMVKAS
;
A
#
# COMPACT_ATOMS: atom_id res chain seq x y z
N MET A 1 12.50 9.61 -12.89
CA MET A 1 12.41 8.22 -12.38
C MET A 1 11.23 8.11 -11.43
N THR A 2 10.27 7.28 -11.80
CA THR A 2 9.08 6.97 -11.02
C THR A 2 9.17 5.53 -10.54
N SER A 3 8.71 5.26 -9.32
CA SER A 3 8.66 3.90 -8.81
C SER A 3 7.40 3.22 -9.33
N TYR A 4 7.56 2.00 -9.84
CA TYR A 4 6.47 1.13 -10.27
C TYR A 4 6.46 -0.13 -9.44
N LYS A 5 5.27 -0.53 -9.00
CA LYS A 5 4.99 -1.82 -8.39
C LYS A 5 4.58 -2.79 -9.48
N ILE A 6 5.30 -3.90 -9.57
CA ILE A 6 5.03 -4.98 -10.52
C ILE A 6 4.55 -6.19 -9.73
N LEU A 7 3.34 -6.65 -10.03
CA LEU A 7 2.72 -7.83 -9.44
C LEU A 7 2.74 -8.95 -10.47
N PHE A 8 3.29 -10.11 -10.10
CA PHE A 8 3.31 -11.30 -10.96
C PHE A 8 2.20 -12.25 -10.54
N TYR A 9 1.44 -12.73 -11.51
CA TYR A 9 0.37 -13.69 -11.33
C TYR A 9 0.76 -15.04 -11.92
N GLY A 10 0.47 -16.11 -11.19
CA GLY A 10 0.50 -17.48 -11.72
C GLY A 10 -0.91 -18.01 -11.96
N LYS A 11 -1.02 -19.33 -12.11
CA LYS A 11 -2.28 -20.01 -12.41
C LYS A 11 -3.42 -19.58 -11.47
N LYS A 12 -4.60 -19.39 -12.06
CA LYS A 12 -5.82 -18.96 -11.38
C LYS A 12 -5.72 -17.57 -10.72
N GLY A 13 -4.83 -16.70 -11.23
CA GLY A 13 -4.70 -15.32 -10.74
C GLY A 13 -4.03 -15.20 -9.38
N GLN A 14 -3.33 -16.24 -8.91
CA GLN A 14 -2.60 -16.17 -7.64
C GLN A 14 -1.39 -15.24 -7.76
N ILE A 15 -1.17 -14.34 -6.80
CA ILE A 15 0.04 -13.51 -6.77
C ILE A 15 1.22 -14.38 -6.36
N ILE A 16 2.21 -14.51 -7.23
CA ILE A 16 3.42 -15.32 -7.00
C ILE A 16 4.65 -14.45 -6.74
N GLY A 17 4.55 -13.14 -6.93
CA GLY A 17 5.65 -12.23 -6.71
C GLY A 17 5.23 -10.77 -6.76
N ARG A 18 6.02 -9.94 -6.07
CA ARG A 18 5.92 -8.49 -6.11
C ARG A 18 7.32 -7.89 -6.19
N ARG A 19 7.50 -6.88 -7.04
CA ARG A 19 8.73 -6.10 -7.17
C ARG A 19 8.39 -4.62 -7.21
N VAL A 20 9.31 -3.80 -6.71
CA VAL A 20 9.26 -2.35 -6.86
C VAL A 20 10.51 -1.96 -7.63
N VAL A 21 10.32 -1.25 -8.72
CA VAL A 21 11.40 -0.87 -9.65
C VAL A 21 11.28 0.60 -9.97
N ALA A 22 12.40 1.30 -10.08
CA ALA A 22 12.44 2.69 -10.53
C ALA A 22 12.67 2.69 -12.05
N CYS A 23 11.75 3.26 -12.81
CA CYS A 23 11.83 3.36 -14.28
C CYS A 23 11.56 4.80 -14.73
N ASP A 24 11.95 5.16 -15.95
CA ASP A 24 11.68 6.48 -16.51
C ASP A 24 10.25 6.61 -17.04
N GLY A 25 9.57 5.48 -17.28
CA GLY A 25 8.14 5.46 -17.54
C GLY A 25 7.47 4.09 -17.45
N HIS A 26 6.15 4.09 -17.59
CA HIS A 26 5.31 2.89 -17.48
C HIS A 26 5.68 1.81 -18.49
N TRP A 27 6.03 2.20 -19.73
CA TRP A 27 6.43 1.24 -20.76
C TRP A 27 7.69 0.45 -20.38
N GLU A 28 8.68 1.11 -19.80
CA GLU A 28 9.91 0.47 -19.33
C GLU A 28 9.64 -0.46 -18.15
N ALA A 29 8.72 -0.08 -17.26
CA ALA A 29 8.27 -0.95 -16.18
C ALA A 29 7.58 -2.22 -16.72
N CYS A 30 6.80 -2.11 -17.81
CA CYS A 30 6.23 -3.28 -18.49
C CYS A 30 7.30 -4.15 -19.14
N GLN A 31 8.27 -3.56 -19.83
CA GLN A 31 9.41 -4.30 -20.40
C GLN A 31 10.19 -5.03 -19.31
N TRP A 32 10.44 -4.39 -18.18
CA TRP A 32 11.08 -5.00 -17.03
C TRP A 32 10.26 -6.19 -16.51
N GLY A 33 8.94 -6.03 -16.39
CA GLY A 33 8.00 -7.08 -15.99
C GLY A 33 8.09 -8.32 -16.88
N TRP A 34 8.06 -8.14 -18.21
CA TRP A 34 8.23 -9.25 -19.15
C TRP A 34 9.57 -9.97 -19.01
N GLN A 35 10.67 -9.21 -18.91
CA GLN A 35 12.03 -9.78 -18.83
C GLN A 35 12.27 -10.56 -17.53
N HIS A 36 11.61 -10.17 -16.44
CA HIS A 36 11.82 -10.73 -15.11
C HIS A 36 10.66 -11.62 -14.64
N MET A 37 9.80 -12.03 -15.57
CA MET A 37 8.65 -12.89 -15.27
C MET A 37 9.13 -14.24 -14.71
N PRO A 38 8.69 -14.64 -13.50
CA PRO A 38 9.05 -15.92 -12.92
C PRO A 38 8.59 -17.09 -13.80
N ALA A 39 9.28 -18.22 -13.77
CA ALA A 39 8.93 -19.40 -14.56
C ALA A 39 7.52 -19.98 -14.31
N LYS A 40 6.91 -19.64 -13.16
CA LYS A 40 5.53 -20.02 -12.81
C LYS A 40 4.50 -18.91 -13.10
N GLY A 41 4.94 -17.79 -13.68
CA GLY A 41 4.12 -16.64 -14.00
C GLY A 41 3.40 -16.83 -15.32
N ASP A 42 2.11 -16.50 -15.32
CA ASP A 42 1.26 -16.47 -16.50
C ASP A 42 1.00 -15.02 -16.95
N ASP A 43 1.01 -14.05 -16.02
CA ASP A 43 0.76 -12.63 -16.32
C ASP A 43 1.42 -11.70 -15.28
N PHE A 44 1.43 -10.40 -15.55
CA PHE A 44 1.84 -9.37 -14.58
C PHE A 44 1.04 -8.08 -14.73
N HIS A 45 0.98 -7.31 -13.64
CA HIS A 45 0.37 -5.98 -13.60
C HIS A 45 1.40 -4.95 -13.14
N VAL A 46 1.39 -3.78 -13.77
CA VAL A 46 2.25 -2.64 -13.45
C VAL A 46 1.39 -1.51 -12.92
N GLU A 47 1.74 -1.04 -11.72
CA GLU A 47 1.05 0.03 -11.02
C GLU A 47 2.09 1.12 -10.68
N GLU A 48 1.80 2.38 -11.01
CA GLU A 48 2.66 3.49 -10.58
C GLU A 48 2.52 3.69 -9.07
N LEU A 49 3.64 3.71 -8.35
CA LEU A 49 3.65 4.05 -6.93
C LEU A 49 3.70 5.57 -6.80
N THR A 50 2.53 6.17 -6.69
CA THR A 50 2.41 7.54 -6.19
C THR A 50 2.64 7.51 -4.68
N PHE A 51 3.76 8.06 -4.21
CA PHE A 51 4.04 8.17 -2.76
C PHE A 51 3.22 9.26 -2.05
N THR A 52 2.22 9.83 -2.71
CA THR A 52 1.38 10.91 -2.18
C THR A 52 0.14 10.37 -1.46
N ASP A 53 -0.05 10.87 -0.23
CA ASP A 53 -1.27 10.89 0.61
C ASP A 53 -1.76 9.64 1.37
N GLU A 54 -1.57 8.40 0.91
CA GLU A 54 -2.24 7.28 1.62
C GLU A 54 -1.68 6.94 3.01
N ARG A 55 -0.45 7.37 3.33
CA ARG A 55 0.11 7.23 4.68
C ARG A 55 -0.37 8.31 5.63
N GLU A 56 -0.35 9.57 5.20
CA GLU A 56 -0.80 10.68 6.05
C GLU A 56 -2.28 10.58 6.38
N ASP A 57 -3.12 10.16 5.42
CA ASP A 57 -4.55 9.94 5.69
C ASP A 57 -4.85 8.75 6.58
N ARG A 58 -3.99 7.72 6.57
CA ARG A 58 -4.12 6.56 7.46
C ARG A 58 -3.62 6.89 8.86
N ASP A 59 -2.46 7.52 8.96
CA ASP A 59 -1.86 7.96 10.23
C ASP A 59 -2.78 8.96 10.93
N ARG A 60 -3.40 9.89 10.19
CA ARG A 60 -4.42 10.81 10.71
C ARG A 60 -5.67 10.08 11.24
N LYS A 61 -6.17 9.08 10.51
CA LYS A 61 -7.32 8.28 10.96
C LYS A 61 -7.00 7.43 12.18
N ASP A 62 -5.80 6.86 12.24
CA ASP A 62 -5.34 6.07 13.38
C ASP A 62 -5.18 6.94 14.63
N ASP A 63 -4.65 8.17 14.48
CA ASP A 63 -4.58 9.15 15.57
C ASP A 63 -5.98 9.57 16.07
N GLU A 64 -6.94 9.80 15.18
CA GLU A 64 -8.33 10.09 15.55
C GLU A 64 -8.97 8.93 16.35
N ILE A 65 -8.77 7.69 15.91
CA ILE A 65 -9.26 6.49 16.58
C ILE A 65 -8.64 6.34 17.97
N VAL A 66 -7.32 6.57 18.09
CA VAL A 66 -6.60 6.50 19.36
C VAL A 66 -7.10 7.59 20.32
N GLN A 67 -7.29 8.82 19.84
CA GLN A 67 -7.83 9.92 20.64
C GLN A 67 -9.23 9.61 21.18
N GLU A 68 -10.11 9.06 20.34
CA GLU A 68 -11.47 8.68 20.74
C GLU A 68 -11.45 7.55 21.78
N ALA A 69 -10.60 6.54 21.60
CA ALA A 69 -10.43 5.46 22.57
C ALA A 69 -9.94 6.00 23.92
N PHE A 70 -8.96 6.91 23.93
CA PHE A 70 -8.52 7.57 25.17
C PHE A 70 -9.63 8.41 25.80
N HIS A 71 -10.43 9.13 25.01
CA HIS A 71 -11.55 9.91 25.53
C HIS A 71 -12.57 9.01 26.25
N VAL A 72 -12.96 7.89 25.63
CA VAL A 72 -13.87 6.91 26.23
C VAL A 72 -13.31 6.33 27.53
N LEU A 73 -12.02 5.97 27.56
CA LEU A 73 -11.37 5.43 28.75
C LEU A 73 -11.29 6.46 29.88
N ARG A 74 -10.95 7.72 29.59
CA ARG A 74 -10.91 8.81 30.58
C ARG A 74 -12.29 9.12 31.13
N LYS A 75 -13.34 9.07 30.30
CA LYS A 75 -14.74 9.21 30.74
C LYS A 75 -15.15 8.10 31.70
N ARG A 76 -14.82 6.84 31.38
CA ARG A 76 -15.09 5.69 32.26
C ARG A 76 -14.32 5.73 33.58
N ALA A 77 -13.10 6.25 33.56
CA ALA A 77 -12.28 6.44 34.75
C ALA A 77 -12.70 7.66 35.60
N GLY A 78 -13.77 8.39 35.21
CA GLY A 78 -14.24 9.59 35.92
C GLY A 78 -13.29 10.79 35.84
N MET A 79 -12.34 10.76 34.89
CA MET A 79 -11.30 11.79 34.74
C MET A 79 -11.73 12.98 33.88
N VAL A 80 -12.90 12.91 33.26
CA VAL A 80 -13.50 14.01 32.48
C VAL A 80 -14.64 14.60 33.30
N LYS A 81 -14.46 15.83 33.81
CA LYS A 81 -15.57 16.58 34.40
C LYS A 81 -16.54 16.92 33.28
N ALA A 82 -17.80 16.48 33.41
CA ALA A 82 -18.89 17.05 32.63
C ALA A 82 -18.91 18.56 32.94
N SER A 83 -18.70 19.38 31.91
CA SER A 83 -19.16 20.76 31.93
C SER A 83 -20.66 20.79 31.61
#